data_AF-A0A9D7HA95-F1
#
_entry.id   AF-A0A9D7HA95-F1
#
_cell.length_a   1.000
_cell.length_b   1.000
_cell.length_c   1.000
_cell.angle_alpha   90.00
_cell.angle_beta   90.00
_cell.angle_gamma   90.00
#
_symmetry.space_group_name_H-M   'P 1'
#
loop_
_entity.id
_entity.type
_entity.pdbx_description
1 polymer ?
#
loop_
_entity_poly.entity_id
_entity_poly.type
_entity_poly.pdbx_seq_one_letter_code
_entity_poly.pdbx_strand_id
1 'polypeptide(L)'
;MAAKTKPALSWMELDALAPAAVDEAMGRRIVAVYAGAKDLHVRNLCLRLLYDKRFEVLEGFFEQAFRKERHLDMRVRALRGLAQFRDENALVGPLAKVSESLRKLAVNTPYAYQTYECILGKDALPYLVARYGYACLQEALTLAQANYDAMPEAFKGHFTIGEDGKPIALRSPEESQRILSDFWAAQSAP
;
A
#
# COMPACT_ATOMS: atom_id res chain seq x y z
N MET A 1 6.58 8.45 -41.04
CA MET A 1 7.04 9.38 -39.97
C MET A 1 6.85 8.68 -38.63
N ALA A 2 7.94 8.29 -37.96
CA ALA A 2 7.83 7.68 -36.63
C ALA A 2 7.39 8.77 -35.65
N ALA A 3 6.21 8.62 -35.06
CA ALA A 3 5.78 9.44 -33.93
C ALA A 3 6.82 9.27 -32.82
N LYS A 4 7.54 10.34 -32.49
CA LYS A 4 8.45 10.35 -31.33
C LYS A 4 7.59 10.03 -30.10
N THR A 5 7.71 8.82 -29.59
CA THR A 5 7.06 8.39 -28.35
C THR A 5 7.46 9.40 -27.27
N LYS A 6 6.48 10.13 -26.73
CA LYS A 6 6.70 11.10 -25.66
C LYS A 6 7.51 10.40 -24.55
N PRO A 7 8.55 11.02 -23.96
CA PRO A 7 9.33 10.37 -22.91
C PRO A 7 8.42 9.87 -21.78
N ALA A 8 8.81 8.75 -21.17
CA ALA A 8 8.16 8.22 -19.99
C ALA A 8 8.12 9.31 -18.89
N LEU A 9 7.00 9.42 -18.17
CA LEU A 9 6.87 10.39 -17.07
C LEU A 9 7.98 10.12 -16.06
N SER A 10 8.72 11.17 -15.68
CA SER A 10 9.67 11.13 -14.57
C SER A 10 8.95 10.98 -13.24
N TRP A 11 9.68 10.58 -12.20
CA TRP A 11 9.11 10.48 -10.85
C TRP A 11 8.64 11.84 -10.31
N MET A 12 9.32 12.94 -10.66
CA MET A 12 8.91 14.30 -10.29
C MET A 12 7.58 14.70 -10.96
N GLU A 13 7.42 14.34 -12.24
CA GLU A 13 6.15 14.56 -12.93
C GLU A 13 5.02 13.72 -12.33
N LEU A 14 5.31 12.48 -11.91
CA LEU A 14 4.32 11.64 -11.23
C LEU A 14 3.92 12.20 -9.87
N ASP A 15 4.89 12.66 -9.07
CA ASP A 15 4.63 13.19 -7.72
C ASP A 15 3.87 14.52 -7.76
N ALA A 16 4.10 15.34 -8.79
CA ALA A 16 3.39 16.59 -9.00
C ALA A 16 1.95 16.41 -9.54
N LEU A 17 1.57 15.21 -10.01
CA LEU A 17 0.24 14.98 -10.56
C LEU A 17 -0.82 14.88 -9.44
N ALA A 18 -1.83 15.74 -9.51
CA ALA A 18 -3.03 15.57 -8.71
C ALA A 18 -3.84 14.37 -9.23
N PRO A 19 -4.30 13.44 -8.36
CA PRO A 19 -5.12 12.30 -8.79
C PRO A 19 -6.36 12.72 -9.60
N ALA A 20 -6.97 13.85 -9.27
CA ALA A 20 -8.12 14.39 -10.01
C ALA A 20 -7.80 14.75 -11.47
N ALA A 21 -6.56 15.12 -11.78
CA ALA A 21 -6.12 15.49 -13.13
C ALA A 21 -5.76 14.28 -14.02
N VAL A 22 -5.76 13.06 -13.46
CA VAL A 22 -5.49 11.85 -14.21
C VAL A 22 -6.77 11.41 -14.94
N ASP A 23 -6.78 11.61 -16.26
CA ASP A 23 -7.75 11.05 -17.21
C ASP A 23 -7.30 9.67 -17.71
N GLU A 24 -8.09 9.05 -18.59
CA GLU A 24 -7.79 7.70 -19.09
C GLU A 24 -6.53 7.65 -19.96
N ALA A 25 -6.27 8.68 -20.77
CA ALA A 25 -5.08 8.74 -21.61
C ALA A 25 -3.81 8.83 -20.74
N MET A 26 -3.83 9.65 -19.69
CA MET A 26 -2.78 9.71 -18.68
C MET A 26 -2.67 8.40 -17.92
N GLY A 27 -3.80 7.79 -17.56
CA GLY A 27 -3.84 6.48 -16.90
C GLY A 27 -3.07 5.41 -17.69
N ARG A 28 -3.27 5.32 -19.00
CA ARG A 28 -2.52 4.39 -19.88
C ARG A 28 -1.02 4.68 -19.88
N ARG A 29 -0.61 5.95 -19.82
CA ARG A 29 0.80 6.34 -19.71
C ARG A 29 1.40 5.93 -18.36
N ILE A 30 0.67 6.13 -17.26
CA ILE A 30 1.11 5.74 -15.91
C ILE A 30 1.26 4.21 -15.82
N VAL A 31 0.34 3.45 -16.41
CA VAL A 31 0.45 1.98 -16.52
C VAL A 31 1.74 1.57 -17.25
N ALA A 32 2.07 2.23 -18.37
CA ALA A 32 3.31 1.96 -19.09
C ALA A 32 4.57 2.29 -18.25
N VAL A 33 4.54 3.37 -17.47
CA VAL A 33 5.63 3.73 -16.55
C VAL A 33 5.78 2.66 -15.46
N TYR A 34 4.68 2.22 -14.84
CA TYR A 34 4.71 1.14 -13.83
C TYR A 34 5.28 -0.17 -14.39
N ALA A 35 4.94 -0.53 -15.63
CA ALA A 35 5.41 -1.76 -16.26
C ALA A 35 6.94 -1.77 -16.39
N GLY A 36 7.55 -0.65 -16.80
CA GLY A 36 9.00 -0.50 -16.94
C GLY A 36 9.75 -0.15 -15.65
N ALA A 37 9.06 0.27 -14.58
CA ALA A 37 9.69 0.75 -13.35
C ALA A 37 10.29 -0.38 -12.51
N LYS A 38 11.61 -0.30 -12.28
CA LYS A 38 12.32 -1.07 -11.25
C LYS A 38 12.25 -0.43 -9.88
N ASP A 39 12.20 0.90 -9.85
CA ASP A 39 12.15 1.70 -8.63
C ASP A 39 10.82 1.52 -7.87
N LEU A 40 10.91 1.27 -6.57
CA LEU A 40 9.76 1.01 -5.71
C LEU A 40 8.88 2.25 -5.54
N HIS A 41 9.50 3.41 -5.35
CA HIS A 41 8.82 4.68 -5.15
C HIS A 41 8.02 5.06 -6.40
N VAL A 42 8.61 4.92 -7.59
CA VAL A 42 7.90 5.14 -8.87
C VAL A 42 6.69 4.23 -9.00
N ARG A 43 6.84 2.92 -8.74
CA ARG A 43 5.71 1.99 -8.80
C ARG A 43 4.61 2.37 -7.80
N ASN A 44 4.99 2.81 -6.61
CA ASN A 44 4.04 3.23 -5.59
C ASN A 44 3.27 4.50 -5.97
N LEU A 45 3.94 5.49 -6.56
CA LEU A 45 3.30 6.69 -7.12
C LEU A 45 2.26 6.31 -8.19
N CYS A 46 2.63 5.40 -9.11
CA CYS A 46 1.70 4.93 -10.14
C CYS A 46 0.44 4.28 -9.54
N LEU A 47 0.59 3.40 -8.53
CA LEU A 47 -0.56 2.77 -7.87
C LEU A 47 -1.48 3.81 -7.23
N ARG A 48 -0.91 4.80 -6.54
CA ARG A 48 -1.67 5.85 -5.87
C ARG A 48 -2.48 6.73 -6.82
N LEU A 49 -1.90 7.07 -7.97
CA LEU A 49 -2.58 7.89 -8.98
C LEU A 49 -3.77 7.17 -9.63
N LEU A 50 -3.82 5.83 -9.54
CA LEU A 50 -4.75 5.00 -10.27
C LEU A 50 -5.80 4.29 -9.38
N TYR A 51 -5.55 4.07 -8.09
CA TYR A 51 -6.35 3.13 -7.27
C TYR A 51 -7.83 3.51 -7.09
N ASP A 52 -8.22 4.75 -7.43
CA ASP A 52 -9.59 5.30 -7.33
C ASP A 52 -10.19 5.57 -8.72
N LYS A 53 -9.52 5.13 -9.78
CA LYS A 53 -9.96 5.29 -11.17
C LYS A 53 -10.62 4.02 -11.70
N ARG A 54 -11.63 4.19 -12.55
CA ARG A 54 -12.38 3.10 -13.21
C ARG A 54 -12.17 3.09 -14.72
N PHE A 55 -10.94 3.29 -15.18
CA PHE A 55 -10.63 3.17 -16.61
C PHE A 55 -10.57 1.70 -17.03
N GLU A 56 -10.96 1.41 -18.26
CA GLU A 56 -11.08 0.04 -18.78
C GLU A 56 -9.76 -0.76 -18.68
N VAL A 57 -8.62 -0.09 -18.88
CA VAL A 57 -7.29 -0.71 -18.81
C VAL A 57 -6.89 -1.15 -17.38
N LEU A 58 -7.57 -0.65 -16.35
CA LEU A 58 -7.05 -0.74 -14.99
C LEU A 58 -7.33 -2.05 -14.27
N GLU A 59 -8.37 -2.80 -14.63
CA GLU A 59 -8.63 -4.09 -13.98
C GLU A 59 -7.45 -5.05 -14.18
N GLY A 60 -7.06 -5.27 -15.44
CA GLY A 60 -5.92 -6.14 -15.78
C GLY A 60 -4.60 -5.62 -15.22
N PHE A 61 -4.44 -4.29 -15.15
CA PHE A 61 -3.28 -3.67 -14.51
C PHE A 61 -3.20 -3.99 -13.02
N PHE A 62 -4.28 -3.79 -12.26
CA PHE A 62 -4.27 -4.03 -10.81
C PHE A 62 -4.10 -5.51 -10.47
N GLU A 63 -4.67 -6.40 -11.27
CA GLU A 63 -4.44 -7.82 -11.11
C GLU A 63 -2.96 -8.20 -11.32
N GLN A 64 -2.31 -7.62 -12.33
CA GLN A 64 -0.87 -7.83 -12.55
C GLN A 64 -0.03 -7.21 -11.44
N ALA A 65 -0.36 -5.99 -11.00
CA ALA A 65 0.34 -5.31 -9.92
C ALA A 65 0.26 -6.10 -8.61
N PHE A 66 -0.93 -6.61 -8.27
CA PHE A 66 -1.14 -7.45 -7.08
C PHE A 66 -0.23 -8.70 -7.09
N ARG A 67 -0.07 -9.33 -8.27
CA ARG A 67 0.80 -10.50 -8.45
C ARG A 67 2.29 -10.14 -8.43
N LYS A 68 2.65 -8.98 -8.98
CA LYS A 68 4.05 -8.50 -9.13
C LYS A 68 4.64 -8.01 -7.81
N GLU A 69 3.87 -7.26 -7.02
CA GLU A 69 4.41 -6.59 -5.85
C GLU A 69 4.74 -7.55 -4.71
N ARG A 70 5.93 -7.38 -4.14
CA ARG A 70 6.42 -8.15 -2.98
C ARG A 70 6.11 -7.46 -1.66
N HIS A 71 6.07 -6.13 -1.66
CA HIS A 71 5.77 -5.32 -0.49
C HIS A 71 4.26 -5.35 -0.21
N LEU A 72 3.90 -5.69 1.03
CA LEU A 72 2.51 -6.00 1.39
C LEU A 72 1.61 -4.76 1.29
N ASP A 73 2.11 -3.59 1.69
CA ASP A 73 1.44 -2.30 1.57
C ASP A 73 1.10 -1.96 0.12
N MET A 74 2.06 -2.14 -0.80
CA MET A 74 1.81 -1.92 -2.23
C MET A 74 0.86 -2.97 -2.82
N ARG A 75 0.92 -4.21 -2.33
CA ARG A 75 -0.03 -5.26 -2.72
C ARG A 75 -1.45 -4.92 -2.27
N VAL A 76 -1.63 -4.36 -1.07
CA VAL A 76 -2.93 -3.85 -0.58
C VAL A 76 -3.40 -2.65 -1.42
N ARG A 77 -2.51 -1.76 -1.86
CA ARG A 77 -2.88 -0.68 -2.79
C ARG A 77 -3.36 -1.20 -4.14
N ALA A 78 -2.69 -2.21 -4.70
CA ALA A 78 -3.15 -2.87 -5.92
C ALA A 78 -4.51 -3.56 -5.71
N LEU A 79 -4.71 -4.19 -4.54
CA LEU A 79 -6.01 -4.76 -4.16
C LEU A 79 -7.12 -3.71 -4.09
N ARG A 80 -6.85 -2.52 -3.52
CA ARG A 80 -7.81 -1.41 -3.50
C ARG A 80 -8.27 -1.02 -4.90
N GLY A 81 -7.33 -0.90 -5.83
CA GLY A 81 -7.64 -0.66 -7.23
C GLY A 81 -8.46 -1.78 -7.86
N LEU A 82 -8.09 -3.04 -7.60
CA LEU A 82 -8.80 -4.21 -8.11
C LEU A 82 -10.25 -4.31 -7.59
N ALA A 83 -10.48 -3.96 -6.33
CA ALA A 83 -11.80 -4.03 -5.69
C ALA A 83 -12.85 -3.11 -6.33
N GLN A 84 -12.42 -2.12 -7.12
CA GLN A 84 -13.37 -1.31 -7.89
C GLN A 84 -14.05 -2.08 -9.03
N PHE A 85 -13.44 -3.18 -9.49
CA PHE A 85 -13.89 -3.97 -10.64
C PHE A 85 -14.45 -5.33 -10.24
N ARG A 86 -14.18 -5.79 -9.01
CA ARG A 86 -14.44 -7.15 -8.56
C ARG A 86 -15.35 -7.18 -7.33
N ASP A 87 -16.24 -8.16 -7.30
CA ASP A 87 -17.08 -8.46 -6.15
C ASP A 87 -16.30 -9.25 -5.09
N GLU A 88 -16.97 -9.54 -3.97
CA GLU A 88 -16.38 -10.30 -2.88
C GLU A 88 -15.83 -11.66 -3.32
N ASN A 89 -16.60 -12.42 -4.10
CA ASN A 89 -16.23 -13.77 -4.54
C ASN A 89 -14.91 -13.76 -5.32
N ALA A 90 -14.71 -12.78 -6.19
CA ALA A 90 -13.49 -12.63 -6.95
C ALA A 90 -12.29 -12.11 -6.12
N LEU A 91 -12.54 -11.52 -4.94
CA LEU A 91 -11.50 -11.02 -4.02
C LEU A 91 -11.07 -12.01 -2.94
N VAL A 92 -11.86 -13.07 -2.67
CA VAL A 92 -11.50 -14.11 -1.67
C VAL A 92 -10.11 -14.69 -1.91
N GLY A 93 -9.80 -15.08 -3.15
CA GLY A 93 -8.49 -15.65 -3.51
C GLY A 93 -7.31 -14.68 -3.29
N PRO A 94 -7.35 -13.46 -3.85
CA PRO A 94 -6.38 -12.41 -3.54
C PRO A 94 -6.22 -12.15 -2.03
N LEU A 95 -7.32 -12.04 -1.27
CA LEU A 95 -7.25 -11.74 0.16
C LEU A 95 -6.74 -12.89 1.02
N ALA A 96 -6.95 -14.14 0.61
CA ALA A 96 -6.31 -15.28 1.24
C ALA A 96 -4.77 -15.15 1.17
N LYS A 97 -4.22 -14.69 0.04
CA LYS A 97 -2.76 -14.45 -0.13
C LYS A 97 -2.26 -13.27 0.70
N VAL A 98 -3.07 -12.22 0.86
CA VAL A 98 -2.76 -11.10 1.78
C VAL A 98 -2.69 -11.62 3.21
N SER A 99 -3.68 -12.40 3.63
CA SER A 99 -3.75 -13.00 4.98
C SER A 99 -2.59 -13.95 5.25
N GLU A 100 -2.20 -14.77 4.27
CA GLU A 100 -1.00 -15.62 4.36
C GLU A 100 0.27 -14.76 4.53
N SER A 101 0.38 -13.66 3.77
CA SER A 101 1.51 -12.74 3.88
C SER A 101 1.57 -12.07 5.26
N LEU A 102 0.43 -11.69 5.84
CA LEU A 102 0.33 -11.14 7.19
C LEU A 102 0.82 -12.14 8.24
N ARG A 103 0.38 -13.41 8.17
CA ARG A 103 0.85 -14.46 9.09
C ARG A 103 2.35 -14.68 8.99
N LYS A 104 2.89 -14.73 7.77
CA LYS A 104 4.34 -14.87 7.54
C LYS A 104 5.12 -13.66 8.05
N LEU A 105 4.59 -12.45 7.86
CA LEU A 105 5.25 -11.22 8.31
C LEU A 105 5.43 -11.20 9.83
N ALA A 106 4.40 -11.59 10.58
CA ALA A 106 4.45 -11.67 12.04
C ALA A 106 5.52 -12.64 12.57
N VAL A 107 5.84 -13.69 11.80
CA VAL A 107 6.85 -14.70 12.19
C VAL A 107 8.24 -14.33 11.70
N ASN A 108 8.37 -13.89 10.45
CA ASN A 108 9.68 -13.77 9.77
C ASN A 108 10.33 -12.41 9.94
N THR A 109 9.56 -11.36 10.28
CA THR A 109 10.08 -10.00 10.39
C THR A 109 9.57 -9.41 11.70
N PRO A 110 10.31 -9.64 12.81
CA PRO A 110 9.98 -9.04 14.09
C PRO A 110 9.82 -7.52 13.92
N TYR A 111 8.78 -6.99 14.53
CA TYR A 111 8.53 -5.55 14.59
C TYR A 111 8.41 -4.87 13.22
N ALA A 112 7.74 -5.50 12.25
CA ALA A 112 7.47 -4.93 10.92
C ALA A 112 6.45 -3.76 10.93
N TYR A 113 6.55 -2.86 11.91
CA TYR A 113 5.54 -1.85 12.22
C TYR A 113 5.26 -0.89 11.07
N GLN A 114 6.28 -0.52 10.30
CA GLN A 114 6.11 0.36 9.15
C GLN A 114 5.14 -0.24 8.12
N THR A 115 5.18 -1.56 7.92
CA THR A 115 4.25 -2.25 7.03
C THR A 115 2.83 -2.20 7.57
N TYR A 116 2.68 -2.44 8.88
CA TYR A 116 1.38 -2.40 9.55
C TYR A 116 0.77 -1.00 9.55
N GLU A 117 1.55 0.03 9.86
CA GLU A 117 1.09 1.44 9.83
C GLU A 117 0.68 1.88 8.42
N CYS A 118 1.31 1.34 7.38
CA CYS A 118 0.85 1.53 6.01
C CYS A 118 -0.51 0.86 5.72
N ILE A 119 -0.68 -0.42 6.07
CA ILE A 119 -1.90 -1.17 5.71
C ILE A 119 -3.11 -0.90 6.63
N LEU A 120 -2.85 -0.41 7.84
CA LEU A 120 -3.85 0.08 8.80
C LEU A 120 -4.14 1.58 8.61
N GLY A 121 -3.46 2.23 7.67
CA GLY A 121 -3.73 3.60 7.29
C GLY A 121 -5.12 3.80 6.69
N LYS A 122 -5.61 5.04 6.70
CA LYS A 122 -6.97 5.38 6.27
C LYS A 122 -7.23 5.11 4.78
N ASP A 123 -6.20 4.96 3.96
CA ASP A 123 -6.27 4.69 2.52
C ASP A 123 -6.21 3.19 2.14
N ALA A 124 -6.10 2.28 3.12
CA ALA A 124 -5.76 0.89 2.88
C ALA A 124 -6.90 -0.08 3.27
N LEU A 125 -6.64 -1.06 4.15
CA LEU A 125 -7.65 -2.04 4.57
C LEU A 125 -8.88 -1.39 5.25
N PRO A 126 -8.73 -0.38 6.14
CA PRO A 126 -9.88 0.32 6.71
C PRO A 126 -10.79 0.94 5.65
N TYR A 127 -10.21 1.58 4.63
CA TYR A 127 -10.99 2.13 3.51
C TYR A 127 -11.78 1.02 2.78
N LEU A 128 -11.12 -0.09 2.46
CA LEU A 128 -11.74 -1.20 1.76
C LEU A 128 -12.91 -1.79 2.55
N VAL A 129 -12.73 -2.02 3.85
CA VAL A 129 -13.80 -2.50 4.73
C VAL A 129 -14.96 -1.50 4.76
N ALA A 130 -14.68 -0.22 4.99
CA ALA A 130 -15.72 0.82 5.04
C ALA A 130 -16.48 0.97 3.71
N ARG A 131 -15.78 0.80 2.57
CA ARG A 131 -16.34 1.02 1.24
C ARG A 131 -17.16 -0.15 0.72
N TYR A 132 -16.74 -1.39 1.00
CA TYR A 132 -17.29 -2.60 0.38
C TYR A 132 -17.98 -3.54 1.37
N GLY A 133 -17.58 -3.54 2.65
CA GLY A 133 -18.22 -4.36 3.69
C GLY A 133 -18.04 -5.87 3.53
N TYR A 134 -17.12 -6.33 2.68
CA TYR A 134 -16.90 -7.77 2.45
C TYR A 134 -16.28 -8.45 3.67
N ALA A 135 -16.73 -9.67 3.98
CA ALA A 135 -16.26 -10.45 5.11
C ALA A 135 -14.76 -10.75 5.00
N CYS A 136 -14.29 -11.11 3.81
CA CYS A 136 -12.87 -11.39 3.58
C CYS A 136 -11.96 -10.17 3.82
N LEU A 137 -12.46 -8.94 3.63
CA LEU A 137 -11.73 -7.71 3.96
C LEU A 137 -11.68 -7.48 5.47
N GLN A 138 -12.80 -7.71 6.16
CA GLN A 138 -12.89 -7.59 7.62
C GLN A 138 -11.94 -8.58 8.32
N GLU A 139 -11.86 -9.81 7.82
CA GLU A 139 -10.93 -10.82 8.33
C GLU A 139 -9.46 -10.38 8.17
N ALA A 140 -9.10 -9.87 6.98
CA ALA A 140 -7.75 -9.38 6.72
C ALA A 140 -7.38 -8.17 7.60
N LEU A 141 -8.31 -7.23 7.80
CA LEU A 141 -8.12 -6.08 8.69
C LEU A 141 -7.95 -6.53 10.14
N THR A 142 -8.80 -7.45 10.61
CA THR A 142 -8.75 -7.97 11.98
C THR A 142 -7.42 -8.68 12.25
N LEU A 143 -6.94 -9.48 11.29
CA LEU A 143 -5.64 -10.14 11.38
C LEU A 143 -4.48 -9.12 11.40
N ALA A 144 -4.53 -8.09 10.54
CA ALA A 144 -3.50 -7.05 10.52
C ALA A 144 -3.46 -6.27 11.85
N GLN A 145 -4.62 -5.93 12.41
CA GLN A 145 -4.74 -5.24 13.69
C GLN A 145 -4.22 -6.11 14.84
N ALA A 146 -4.61 -7.38 14.91
CA ALA A 146 -4.14 -8.30 15.95
C ALA A 146 -2.61 -8.47 15.92
N ASN A 147 -2.02 -8.58 14.72
CA ASN A 147 -0.56 -8.65 14.58
C ASN A 147 0.12 -7.34 15.00
N TYR A 148 -0.48 -6.19 14.69
CA TYR A 148 0.04 -4.89 15.10
C TYR A 148 -0.02 -4.73 16.62
N ASP A 149 -1.15 -5.06 17.22
CA ASP A 149 -1.39 -4.95 18.66
C ASP A 149 -0.49 -5.86 19.49
N ALA A 150 -0.09 -7.01 18.93
CA ALA A 150 0.86 -7.92 19.57
C ALA A 150 2.31 -7.37 19.63
N MET A 151 2.65 -6.31 18.88
CA MET A 151 3.98 -5.71 18.95
C MET A 151 4.16 -4.89 20.24
N PRO A 152 5.41 -4.69 20.70
CA PRO A 152 5.69 -3.76 21.79
C PRO A 152 5.25 -2.33 21.44
N GLU A 153 4.81 -1.57 22.44
CA GLU A 153 4.38 -0.17 22.29
C GLU A 153 5.46 0.72 21.64
N ALA A 154 6.74 0.39 21.84
CA ALA A 154 7.87 1.08 21.25
C ALA A 154 7.85 1.13 19.70
N PHE A 155 7.11 0.22 19.06
CA PHE A 155 6.98 0.14 17.60
C PHE A 155 5.62 0.63 17.09
N LYS A 156 4.75 1.17 17.94
CA LYS A 156 3.41 1.59 17.53
C LYS A 156 3.26 3.10 17.53
N GLY A 157 2.60 3.66 16.53
CA GLY A 157 2.20 5.05 16.46
C GLY A 157 3.32 6.00 16.02
N HIS A 158 4.16 5.59 15.07
CA HIS A 158 5.20 6.46 14.51
C HIS A 158 4.65 7.33 13.39
N PHE A 159 3.90 6.73 12.48
CA PHE A 159 3.17 7.43 11.43
C PHE A 159 1.86 6.72 11.12
N THR A 160 1.04 7.36 10.30
CA THR A 160 -0.11 6.73 9.66
C THR A 160 -0.20 7.20 8.22
N ILE A 161 -1.08 6.60 7.44
CA ILE A 161 -1.40 7.07 6.10
C ILE A 161 -2.74 7.78 6.12
N GLY A 162 -2.76 9.03 5.64
CA GLY A 162 -3.97 9.84 5.49
C GLY A 162 -4.88 9.35 4.36
N GLU A 163 -6.06 9.95 4.24
CA GLU A 163 -7.07 9.60 3.23
C GLU A 163 -6.59 9.84 1.79
N ASP A 164 -5.68 10.80 1.60
CA ASP A 164 -5.02 11.10 0.32
C ASP A 164 -3.85 10.15 0.00
N GLY A 165 -3.61 9.16 0.87
CA GLY A 165 -2.54 8.17 0.76
C GLY A 165 -1.16 8.68 1.17
N LYS A 166 -1.04 9.91 1.70
CA LYS A 166 0.24 10.48 2.15
C LYS A 166 0.54 10.09 3.61
N PRO A 167 1.83 9.91 3.94
CA PRO A 167 2.22 9.67 5.32
C PRO A 167 1.99 10.92 6.18
N ILE A 168 1.45 10.70 7.37
CA ILE A 168 1.27 11.69 8.44
C ILE A 168 2.11 11.22 9.62
N ALA A 169 3.14 12.00 9.97
CA ALA A 169 3.96 11.70 11.14
C ALA A 169 3.12 11.88 12.42
N LEU A 170 3.08 10.85 13.26
CA LEU A 170 2.43 10.90 14.58
C LEU A 170 3.43 11.27 15.68
N ARG A 171 4.73 11.03 15.41
CA ARG A 171 5.86 11.43 16.23
C ARG A 171 6.92 12.10 15.38
N SER A 172 7.78 12.90 15.99
CA SER A 172 8.96 13.38 15.28
C SER A 172 9.92 12.22 14.97
N PRO A 173 10.80 12.37 13.95
CA PRO A 173 11.86 11.40 13.70
C PRO A 173 12.76 11.17 14.92
N GLU A 174 13.09 12.24 15.65
CA GLU A 174 13.93 12.19 16.85
C GLU A 174 13.24 11.44 17.99
N GLU A 175 11.95 11.69 18.23
CA GLU A 175 11.17 10.95 19.24
C GLU A 175 11.06 9.47 18.89
N SER A 176 10.79 9.16 17.63
CA SER A 176 10.72 7.78 17.15
C SER A 176 12.05 7.06 17.34
N GLN A 177 13.15 7.72 16.98
CA GLN A 177 14.50 7.18 17.16
C GLN A 177 14.83 6.94 18.63
N ARG A 178 14.48 7.87 19.52
CA ARG A 178 14.70 7.74 20.97
C ARG A 178 13.95 6.54 21.53
N ILE A 179 12.64 6.43 21.28
CA ILE A 179 11.80 5.33 21.79
C ILE A 179 12.35 3.97 21.34
N LEU A 180 12.72 3.85 20.06
CA LEU A 180 13.30 2.61 19.54
C LEU A 180 14.67 2.31 20.20
N SER A 181 15.51 3.33 20.38
CA SER A 181 16.82 3.18 21.03
C SER A 181 16.68 2.72 22.48
N ASP A 182 15.76 3.33 23.22
CA ASP A 182 15.48 2.98 24.63
C ASP A 182 14.98 1.54 24.76
N PHE A 183 14.12 1.09 23.84
CA PHE A 183 13.65 -0.30 23.80
C PHE A 183 14.79 -1.30 23.59
N TRP A 184 15.71 -1.02 22.66
CA TRP A 184 16.87 -1.90 22.42
C TRP A 184 17.88 -1.88 23.55
N ALA A 185 18.09 -0.71 24.19
CA ALA A 185 18.94 -0.60 25.36
C ALA A 185 18.40 -1.44 26.53
N ALA A 186 17.07 -1.40 26.76
CA ALA A 186 16.42 -2.20 27.80
C ALA A 186 16.51 -3.71 27.56
N GLN A 187 16.43 -4.17 26.30
CA GLN A 187 16.61 -5.60 25.97
C GLN A 187 18.06 -6.07 26.06
N SER A 188 19.03 -5.15 26.03
CA SER A 188 20.46 -5.46 26.10
C SER A 188 21.00 -5.37 27.54
N ALA A 189 20.15 -5.02 28.51
CA ALA A 189 20.52 -4.99 29.92
C ALA A 189 20.71 -6.43 30.45
N PRO A 190 21.80 -6.71 31.17
CA PRO A 190 22.10 -8.05 31.69
C PRO A 190 21.13 -8.51 32.78
#